data_AF-A0A7K0KVP2-F1
#
_entry.id   AF-A0A7K0KVP2-F1
#
_cell.length_a   1.000
_cell.length_b   1.000
_cell.length_c   1.000
_cell.angle_alpha   90.00
_cell.angle_beta   90.00
_cell.angle_gamma   90.00
#
_symmetry.space_group_name_H-M   'P 1'
#
loop_
_entity.id
_entity.type
_entity.pdbx_description
1 polymer ?
#
loop_
_entity_poly.entity_id
_entity_poly.type
_entity_poly.pdbx_seq_one_letter_code
_entity_poly.pdbx_strand_id
1 'polypeptide(L)'
;MKTLLEPVLAALLASHPRTDLAEVERAFTAAELAHRGQERKSGDPYITHPIAVAEILAELGLDGETIMAALLHDTVEDTSYTLDQIRKDFGSEVGSLVDGVTKLDKLTYGPTAEAETVRKMVVAMSKDIRVLVIKLADRLHNARTWKFIAPETAARKARETLDIYAPLAHRLGMNAIKWELEDLAFHVLEPNKFEEIARLVAERSPSRDALTTEVIELVQSDLASDQIDATVTGRQKHFYSVYQKMVVRGRDFNDIYDLVGIRVLVNDVRDCYAVLGAIHARWSPVPGRFKDYIAMPKFNLYQSLHTTVIGPNGKAIEIQIRTFEMHARAEF
;
A
#
# COMPACT_ATOMS: atom_id res chain seq x y z
N MET A 1 -15.74 22.03 5.01
CA MET A 1 -14.99 21.53 3.83
C MET A 1 -13.51 21.87 3.89
N LYS A 2 -13.08 23.08 4.31
CA LYS A 2 -11.66 23.31 4.70
C LYS A 2 -11.13 22.27 5.72
N THR A 3 -12.00 21.83 6.63
CA THR A 3 -11.74 20.73 7.58
C THR A 3 -11.38 19.37 6.96
N LEU A 4 -11.77 19.11 5.70
CA LEU A 4 -11.43 17.85 5.01
C LEU A 4 -10.02 17.85 4.44
N LEU A 5 -9.42 19.03 4.22
CA LEU A 5 -8.06 19.16 3.72
C LEU A 5 -7.02 19.16 4.84
N GLU A 6 -7.43 19.42 6.09
CA GLU A 6 -6.54 19.47 7.26
C GLU A 6 -5.67 18.20 7.44
N PRO A 7 -6.19 16.97 7.29
CA PRO A 7 -5.37 15.76 7.38
C PRO A 7 -4.28 15.71 6.30
N VAL A 8 -4.63 16.11 5.07
CA VAL A 8 -3.70 16.15 3.93
C VAL A 8 -2.59 17.16 4.19
N LEU A 9 -2.92 18.37 4.64
CA LEU A 9 -1.93 19.41 4.95
C LEU A 9 -1.04 19.01 6.13
N ALA A 10 -1.59 18.36 7.15
CA ALA A 10 -0.84 17.89 8.30
C ALA A 10 0.18 16.80 7.91
N ALA A 11 -0.24 15.79 7.15
CA ALA A 11 0.65 14.74 6.63
C ALA A 11 1.72 15.31 5.70
N LEU A 12 1.35 16.27 4.85
CA LEU A 12 2.28 16.95 3.95
C LEU A 12 3.32 17.77 4.72
N LEU A 13 2.93 18.51 5.76
CA LEU A 13 3.88 19.26 6.59
C LEU A 13 4.84 18.37 7.38
N ALA A 14 4.38 17.19 7.80
CA ALA A 14 5.21 16.23 8.51
C ALA A 14 6.37 15.72 7.63
N SER A 15 6.11 15.52 6.34
CA SER A 15 7.08 15.00 5.37
C SER A 15 7.87 16.13 4.66
N HIS A 16 7.20 17.25 4.38
CA HIS A 16 7.71 18.39 3.64
C HIS A 16 7.39 19.72 4.35
N PRO A 17 8.17 20.10 5.39
CA PRO A 17 7.90 21.29 6.19
C PRO A 17 8.01 22.62 5.44
N ARG A 18 8.61 22.61 4.24
CA ARG A 18 8.85 23.81 3.40
C ARG A 18 7.82 23.99 2.29
N THR A 19 6.82 23.12 2.20
CA THR A 19 5.80 23.20 1.15
C THR A 19 4.94 24.44 1.33
N ASP A 20 4.66 25.14 0.23
CA ASP A 20 3.71 26.24 0.24
C ASP A 20 2.27 25.70 0.28
N LEU A 21 1.68 25.70 1.48
CA LEU A 21 0.31 25.22 1.68
C LEU A 21 -0.73 26.08 0.95
N ALA A 22 -0.41 27.35 0.64
CA ALA A 22 -1.34 28.23 -0.06
C ALA A 22 -1.60 27.75 -1.49
N GLU A 23 -0.59 27.20 -2.17
CA GLU A 23 -0.73 26.60 -3.50
C GLU A 23 -1.59 25.33 -3.47
N VAL A 24 -1.42 24.50 -2.43
CA VAL A 24 -2.26 23.29 -2.24
C VAL A 24 -3.71 23.65 -1.93
N GLU A 25 -3.95 24.64 -1.07
CA GLU A 25 -5.30 25.16 -0.81
C GLU A 25 -5.95 25.76 -2.07
N ARG A 26 -5.16 26.44 -2.92
CA ARG A 26 -5.63 26.96 -4.21
C ARG A 26 -6.01 25.83 -5.16
N ALA A 27 -5.21 24.76 -5.26
CA ALA A 27 -5.52 23.60 -6.08
C ALA A 27 -6.81 22.91 -5.59
N PHE A 28 -6.98 22.76 -4.28
CA PHE A 28 -8.21 22.25 -3.68
C PHE A 28 -9.43 23.10 -4.07
N THR A 29 -9.32 24.42 -3.93
CA THR A 29 -10.42 25.35 -4.25
C THR A 29 -10.78 25.27 -5.74
N ALA A 30 -9.78 25.15 -6.62
CA ALA A 30 -10.01 24.99 -8.06
C ALA A 30 -10.73 23.67 -8.37
N ALA A 31 -10.30 22.56 -7.77
CA ALA A 31 -10.95 21.27 -7.92
C ALA A 31 -12.40 21.27 -7.39
N GLU A 32 -12.63 21.88 -6.22
CA GLU A 32 -13.96 22.00 -5.61
C GLU A 32 -14.92 22.81 -6.50
N LEU A 33 -14.44 23.91 -7.08
CA LEU A 33 -15.21 24.73 -8.01
C LEU A 33 -15.49 23.99 -9.31
N ALA A 34 -14.51 23.27 -9.85
CA ALA A 34 -14.64 22.53 -11.10
C ALA A 34 -15.68 21.40 -11.00
N HIS A 35 -15.70 20.69 -9.86
CA HIS A 35 -16.63 19.59 -9.61
C HIS A 35 -17.91 20.02 -8.88
N ARG A 36 -18.21 21.32 -8.80
CA ARG A 36 -19.37 21.83 -8.07
C ARG A 36 -20.67 21.35 -8.72
N GLY A 37 -21.50 20.65 -7.93
CA GLY A 37 -22.76 20.08 -8.39
C GLY A 37 -22.63 18.69 -9.01
N GLN A 38 -21.43 18.10 -9.01
CA GLN A 38 -21.20 16.71 -9.39
C GLN A 38 -21.24 15.81 -8.15
N GLU A 39 -21.97 14.70 -8.26
CA GLU A 39 -22.10 13.69 -7.21
C GLU A 39 -21.46 12.38 -7.64
N ARG A 40 -20.89 11.65 -6.67
CA ARG A 40 -20.42 10.28 -6.88
C ARG A 40 -21.59 9.31 -6.94
N LYS A 41 -21.33 8.09 -7.43
CA LYS A 41 -22.30 6.99 -7.41
C LYS A 41 -22.74 6.58 -5.98
N SER A 42 -21.97 6.96 -4.96
CA SER A 42 -22.35 6.81 -3.55
C SER A 42 -23.34 7.86 -3.05
N GLY A 43 -23.51 8.97 -3.78
CA GLY A 43 -24.28 10.15 -3.36
C GLY A 43 -23.43 11.24 -2.70
N ASP A 44 -22.13 11.01 -2.47
CA ASP A 44 -21.23 12.00 -1.87
C ASP A 44 -20.77 13.05 -2.90
N PRO A 45 -20.40 14.28 -2.46
CA PRO A 45 -19.79 15.28 -3.34
C PRO A 45 -18.54 14.72 -4.04
N TYR A 46 -18.38 14.99 -5.34
CA TYR A 46 -17.28 14.43 -6.13
C TYR A 46 -15.89 14.76 -5.57
N ILE A 47 -15.73 15.94 -4.98
CA ILE A 47 -14.48 16.44 -4.37
C ILE A 47 -13.91 15.52 -3.28
N THR A 48 -14.74 14.68 -2.65
CA THR A 48 -14.30 13.73 -1.62
C THR A 48 -13.25 12.75 -2.12
N HIS A 49 -13.28 12.40 -3.41
CA HIS A 49 -12.30 11.49 -3.99
C HIS A 49 -10.93 12.11 -4.27
N PRO A 50 -10.81 13.24 -4.98
CA PRO A 50 -9.52 13.90 -5.13
C PRO A 50 -8.85 14.18 -3.78
N ILE A 51 -9.63 14.55 -2.74
CA ILE A 51 -9.10 14.69 -1.38
C ILE A 51 -8.55 13.37 -0.84
N ALA A 52 -9.31 12.28 -0.93
CA ALA A 52 -8.88 10.98 -0.42
C ALA A 52 -7.67 10.41 -1.18
N VAL A 53 -7.55 10.68 -2.48
CA VAL A 53 -6.36 10.34 -3.26
C VAL A 53 -5.16 11.17 -2.80
N ALA A 54 -5.36 12.47 -2.60
CA ALA A 54 -4.34 13.37 -2.05
C ALA A 54 -3.91 12.97 -0.63
N GLU A 55 -4.83 12.50 0.21
CA GLU A 55 -4.56 11.99 1.56
C GLU A 55 -3.66 10.75 1.51
N ILE A 56 -3.98 9.76 0.67
CA ILE A 56 -3.14 8.58 0.48
C ILE A 56 -1.72 9.01 0.05
N LEU A 57 -1.60 9.95 -0.88
CA LEU A 57 -0.29 10.42 -1.37
C LEU A 57 0.49 11.23 -0.33
N ALA A 58 -0.21 11.99 0.53
CA ALA A 58 0.40 12.73 1.61
C ALA A 58 0.89 11.79 2.73
N GLU A 59 0.15 10.73 3.03
CA GLU A 59 0.59 9.65 3.95
C GLU A 59 1.81 8.89 3.42
N LEU A 60 1.92 8.72 2.11
CA LEU A 60 3.13 8.19 1.45
C LEU A 60 4.31 9.16 1.48
N GLY A 61 4.09 10.40 1.93
CA GLY A 61 5.13 11.43 2.04
C GLY A 61 5.54 12.02 0.70
N LEU A 62 4.63 12.16 -0.26
CA LEU A 62 4.93 12.81 -1.54
C LEU A 62 4.92 14.35 -1.45
N ASP A 63 5.51 14.98 -2.47
CA ASP A 63 5.70 16.43 -2.56
C ASP A 63 4.40 17.19 -2.87
N GLY A 64 4.42 18.51 -2.62
CA GLY A 64 3.24 19.36 -2.81
C GLY A 64 2.72 19.36 -4.24
N GLU A 65 3.61 19.26 -5.22
CA GLU A 65 3.30 19.16 -6.64
C GLU A 65 2.50 17.89 -6.96
N THR A 66 2.85 16.75 -6.37
CA THR A 66 2.07 15.51 -6.51
C THR A 66 0.70 15.64 -5.85
N ILE A 67 0.63 16.24 -4.67
CA ILE A 67 -0.65 16.46 -3.96
C ILE A 67 -1.57 17.37 -4.78
N MET A 68 -1.04 18.46 -5.34
CA MET A 68 -1.79 19.35 -6.24
C MET A 68 -2.26 18.62 -7.50
N ALA A 69 -1.39 17.82 -8.12
CA ALA A 69 -1.77 17.02 -9.28
C ALA A 69 -2.86 16.00 -8.95
N ALA A 70 -2.84 15.38 -7.77
CA ALA A 70 -3.86 14.47 -7.31
C ALA A 70 -5.20 15.14 -7.03
N LEU A 71 -5.21 16.37 -6.50
CA LEU A 71 -6.45 17.14 -6.34
C LEU A 71 -7.07 17.51 -7.70
N LEU A 72 -6.23 17.68 -8.73
CA LEU A 72 -6.66 18.15 -10.06
C LEU A 72 -6.81 17.04 -11.10
N HIS A 73 -6.47 15.79 -10.81
CA HIS A 73 -6.30 14.73 -11.83
C HIS A 73 -7.54 14.49 -12.69
N ASP A 74 -8.73 14.50 -12.07
CA ASP A 74 -10.01 14.29 -12.75
C ASP A 74 -10.63 15.57 -13.33
N THR A 75 -10.07 16.75 -13.03
CA THR A 75 -10.65 18.02 -13.47
C THR A 75 -10.62 18.16 -15.00
N VAL A 76 -9.60 17.62 -15.65
CA VAL A 76 -9.45 17.68 -17.12
C VAL A 76 -10.39 16.74 -17.85
N GLU A 77 -10.74 15.61 -17.23
CA GLU A 77 -11.60 14.60 -17.85
C GLU A 77 -13.07 14.89 -17.66
N ASP A 78 -13.46 15.32 -16.45
CA ASP A 78 -14.86 15.42 -16.06
C ASP A 78 -15.41 16.85 -16.08
N THR A 79 -14.56 17.86 -16.29
CA THR A 79 -14.96 19.28 -16.22
C THR A 79 -14.48 20.07 -17.43
N SER A 80 -14.78 21.37 -17.44
CA SER A 80 -14.33 22.31 -18.50
C SER A 80 -12.90 22.81 -18.33
N TYR A 81 -12.23 22.42 -17.24
CA TYR A 81 -10.88 22.87 -16.93
C TYR A 81 -9.85 22.24 -17.86
N THR A 82 -8.97 23.05 -18.45
CA THR A 82 -8.03 22.60 -19.50
C THR A 82 -6.61 22.43 -18.98
N LEU A 83 -5.83 21.55 -19.62
CA LEU A 83 -4.40 21.39 -19.29
C LEU A 83 -3.61 22.71 -19.39
N ASP A 84 -3.96 23.58 -20.33
CA ASP A 84 -3.30 24.88 -20.48
C ASP A 84 -3.63 25.83 -19.32
N GLN A 85 -4.85 25.76 -18.78
CA GLN A 85 -5.23 26.48 -17.55
C GLN A 85 -4.46 25.94 -16.34
N ILE A 86 -4.37 24.60 -16.18
CA ILE A 86 -3.59 24.00 -15.09
C ILE A 86 -2.13 24.45 -15.15
N ARG A 87 -1.51 24.44 -16.33
CA ARG A 87 -0.13 24.88 -16.51
C ARG A 87 0.08 26.36 -16.18
N LYS A 88 -0.91 27.19 -16.48
CA LYS A 88 -0.89 28.62 -16.19
C LYS A 88 -1.07 28.90 -14.70
N ASP A 89 -1.98 28.17 -14.05
CA ASP A 89 -2.41 28.45 -12.69
C ASP A 89 -1.50 27.78 -11.63
N PHE A 90 -0.95 26.60 -11.93
CA PHE A 90 -0.16 25.76 -11.01
C PHE A 90 1.22 25.34 -11.55
N GLY A 91 1.59 25.78 -12.75
CA GLY A 91 2.90 25.54 -13.34
C GLY A 91 2.98 24.28 -14.23
N SER A 92 4.09 24.20 -14.98
CA SER A 92 4.30 23.17 -15.99
C SER A 92 4.46 21.76 -15.42
N GLU A 93 4.95 21.65 -14.19
CA GLU A 93 5.19 20.37 -13.51
C GLU A 93 3.87 19.68 -13.15
N VAL A 94 3.00 20.36 -12.39
CA VAL A 94 1.65 19.88 -12.05
C VAL A 94 0.86 19.56 -13.32
N GLY A 95 0.91 20.43 -14.33
CA GLY A 95 0.24 20.19 -15.61
C GLY A 95 0.78 18.98 -16.37
N SER A 96 2.06 18.63 -16.21
CA SER A 96 2.65 17.42 -16.82
C SER A 96 2.24 16.16 -16.07
N LEU A 97 2.13 16.22 -14.74
CA LEU A 97 1.62 15.13 -13.92
C LEU A 97 0.16 14.80 -14.25
N VAL A 98 -0.71 15.82 -14.29
CA VAL A 98 -2.13 15.65 -14.61
C VAL A 98 -2.30 15.09 -16.03
N ASP A 99 -1.61 15.65 -17.03
CA ASP A 99 -1.62 15.12 -18.41
C ASP A 99 -1.17 13.65 -18.46
N GLY A 100 -0.17 13.29 -17.67
CA GLY A 100 0.30 11.92 -17.52
C GLY A 100 -0.80 10.97 -17.02
N VAL A 101 -1.52 11.37 -15.98
CA VAL A 101 -2.60 10.55 -15.37
C VAL A 101 -3.77 10.37 -16.34
N THR A 102 -4.28 11.47 -16.91
CA THR A 102 -5.36 11.47 -17.92
C THR A 102 -5.03 10.58 -19.13
N LYS A 103 -3.77 10.59 -19.58
CA LYS A 103 -3.35 9.72 -20.70
C LYS A 103 -3.36 8.25 -20.33
N LEU A 104 -3.00 7.89 -19.10
CA LEU A 104 -3.04 6.50 -18.64
C LEU A 104 -4.47 5.96 -18.60
N ASP A 105 -5.45 6.79 -18.22
CA ASP A 105 -6.86 6.39 -18.22
C ASP A 105 -7.37 5.99 -19.61
N LYS A 106 -7.06 6.80 -20.62
CA LYS A 106 -7.46 6.56 -22.02
C LYS A 106 -6.83 5.30 -22.63
N LEU A 107 -5.73 4.80 -22.06
CA LEU A 107 -4.98 3.65 -22.58
C LEU A 107 -5.47 2.29 -22.06
N THR A 108 -6.34 2.26 -21.03
CA THR A 108 -6.81 1.01 -20.39
C THR A 108 -7.95 0.28 -21.13
N TYR A 109 -8.42 0.82 -22.26
CA TYR A 109 -9.53 0.24 -23.02
C TYR A 109 -9.08 -0.80 -24.06
N GLY A 110 -9.09 -2.09 -23.69
CA GLY A 110 -9.03 -3.20 -24.66
C GLY A 110 -8.79 -4.59 -24.06
N PRO A 111 -9.56 -5.64 -24.43
CA PRO A 111 -9.43 -7.00 -23.88
C PRO A 111 -8.20 -7.79 -24.35
N THR A 112 -7.41 -7.26 -25.29
CA THR A 112 -6.19 -7.89 -25.84
C THR A 112 -4.92 -7.04 -25.65
N ALA A 113 -5.01 -5.96 -24.86
CA ALA A 113 -3.97 -4.94 -24.77
C ALA A 113 -3.02 -5.08 -23.57
N GLU A 114 -3.08 -6.14 -22.76
CA GLU A 114 -2.30 -6.26 -21.51
C GLU A 114 -0.80 -5.99 -21.70
N ALA A 115 -0.19 -6.59 -22.73
CA ALA A 115 1.24 -6.39 -23.02
C ALA A 115 1.55 -4.98 -23.56
N GLU A 116 0.64 -4.36 -24.33
CA GLU A 116 0.81 -2.98 -24.80
C GLU A 116 0.57 -1.95 -23.70
N THR A 117 -0.42 -2.16 -22.85
CA THR A 117 -0.77 -1.32 -21.70
C THR A 117 0.35 -1.34 -20.68
N VAL A 118 0.91 -2.51 -20.38
CA VAL A 118 2.13 -2.62 -19.56
C VAL A 118 3.32 -1.93 -20.24
N ARG A 119 3.53 -2.10 -21.55
CA ARG A 119 4.66 -1.47 -22.27
C ARG A 119 4.52 0.05 -22.36
N LYS A 120 3.31 0.58 -22.55
CA LYS A 120 3.02 2.02 -22.57
C LYS A 120 3.04 2.63 -21.17
N MET A 121 2.60 1.90 -20.13
CA MET A 121 2.84 2.29 -18.74
C MET A 121 4.33 2.37 -18.44
N VAL A 122 5.14 1.41 -18.90
CA VAL A 122 6.61 1.46 -18.77
C VAL A 122 7.22 2.66 -19.52
N VAL A 123 6.63 3.10 -20.63
CA VAL A 123 7.05 4.33 -21.31
C VAL A 123 6.60 5.58 -20.53
N ALA A 124 5.41 5.59 -19.93
CA ALA A 124 4.98 6.68 -19.03
C ALA A 124 5.87 6.77 -17.77
N MET A 125 6.29 5.62 -17.22
CA MET A 125 7.27 5.50 -16.13
C MET A 125 8.63 6.15 -16.47
N SER A 126 9.00 6.23 -17.75
CA SER A 126 10.31 6.76 -18.15
C SER A 126 10.45 8.28 -17.99
N LYS A 127 9.34 9.01 -17.80
CA LYS A 127 9.34 10.47 -17.64
C LYS A 127 9.14 10.92 -16.20
N ASP A 128 8.17 10.35 -15.49
CA ASP A 128 7.92 10.67 -14.09
C ASP A 128 7.17 9.53 -13.37
N ILE A 129 7.78 8.99 -12.32
CA ILE A 129 7.21 7.92 -11.50
C ILE A 129 5.99 8.38 -10.71
N ARG A 130 5.89 9.68 -10.38
CA ARG A 130 4.80 10.25 -9.57
C ARG A 130 3.45 10.07 -10.24
N VAL A 131 3.39 10.08 -11.58
CA VAL A 131 2.17 9.80 -12.36
C VAL A 131 1.60 8.43 -12.05
N LEU A 132 2.46 7.41 -11.94
CA LEU A 132 2.01 6.05 -11.63
C LEU A 132 1.57 5.92 -10.18
N VAL A 133 2.23 6.62 -9.25
CA VAL A 133 1.86 6.62 -7.83
C VAL A 133 0.49 7.28 -7.63
N ILE A 134 0.23 8.42 -8.28
CA ILE A 134 -1.10 9.05 -8.31
C ILE A 134 -2.14 8.05 -8.85
N LYS A 135 -1.81 7.33 -9.93
CA LYS A 135 -2.75 6.38 -10.53
C LYS A 135 -3.05 5.17 -9.63
N LEU A 136 -2.06 4.69 -8.89
CA LEU A 136 -2.25 3.61 -7.92
C LEU A 136 -3.11 4.08 -6.74
N ALA A 137 -2.91 5.29 -6.25
CA ALA A 137 -3.75 5.88 -5.20
C ALA A 137 -5.20 6.09 -5.65
N ASP A 138 -5.41 6.60 -6.88
CA ASP A 138 -6.74 6.68 -7.51
C ASP A 138 -7.39 5.29 -7.60
N ARG A 139 -6.67 4.30 -8.14
CA ARG A 139 -7.19 2.93 -8.26
C ARG A 139 -7.53 2.33 -6.90
N LEU A 140 -6.73 2.59 -5.86
CA LEU A 140 -6.98 2.13 -4.49
C LEU A 140 -8.27 2.74 -3.92
N HIS A 141 -8.45 4.05 -4.02
CA HIS A 141 -9.68 4.68 -3.57
C HIS A 141 -10.91 4.19 -4.35
N ASN A 142 -10.77 4.02 -5.66
CA ASN A 142 -11.83 3.44 -6.49
C ASN A 142 -12.16 1.99 -6.07
N ALA A 143 -11.16 1.20 -5.66
CA ALA A 143 -11.36 -0.16 -5.16
C ALA A 143 -12.13 -0.19 -3.84
N ARG A 144 -11.84 0.75 -2.92
CA ARG A 144 -12.58 0.92 -1.63
C ARG A 144 -14.07 1.24 -1.84
N THR A 145 -14.44 1.76 -3.01
CA THR A 145 -15.81 2.20 -3.32
C THR A 145 -16.56 1.30 -4.33
N TRP A 146 -16.01 0.13 -4.69
CA TRP A 146 -16.65 -0.80 -5.64
C TRP A 146 -18.03 -1.31 -5.23
N LYS A 147 -18.38 -1.25 -3.94
CA LYS A 147 -19.71 -1.62 -3.43
C LYS A 147 -20.87 -0.79 -4.02
N PHE A 148 -20.57 0.39 -4.58
CA PHE A 148 -21.56 1.32 -5.14
C PHE A 148 -21.69 1.25 -6.67
N ILE A 149 -20.96 0.34 -7.34
CA ILE A 149 -21.02 0.20 -8.80
C ILE A 149 -21.58 -1.17 -9.21
N ALA A 150 -22.04 -1.28 -10.46
CA ALA A 150 -22.60 -2.52 -10.99
C ALA A 150 -21.58 -3.68 -10.87
N PRO A 151 -22.01 -4.89 -10.44
CA PRO A 151 -21.12 -6.03 -10.21
C PRO A 151 -20.23 -6.39 -11.39
N GLU A 152 -20.74 -6.30 -12.62
CA GLU A 152 -19.96 -6.58 -13.82
C GLU A 152 -18.80 -5.58 -14.03
N THR A 153 -19.06 -4.29 -13.74
CA THR A 153 -18.02 -3.25 -13.83
C THR A 153 -17.01 -3.41 -12.71
N ALA A 154 -17.46 -3.74 -11.49
CA ALA A 154 -16.59 -4.04 -10.35
C ALA A 154 -15.67 -5.23 -10.67
N ALA A 155 -16.22 -6.34 -11.16
CA ALA A 155 -15.46 -7.54 -11.53
C ALA A 155 -14.42 -7.24 -12.62
N ARG A 156 -14.77 -6.46 -13.65
CA ARG A 156 -13.80 -6.05 -14.68
C ARG A 156 -12.65 -5.23 -14.08
N LYS A 157 -12.96 -4.22 -13.26
CA LYS A 157 -11.95 -3.38 -12.59
C LYS A 157 -11.11 -4.18 -11.59
N ALA A 158 -11.68 -5.16 -10.92
CA ALA A 158 -10.99 -6.05 -9.98
C ALA A 158 -9.99 -6.96 -10.70
N ARG A 159 -10.34 -7.55 -11.85
CA ARG A 159 -9.37 -8.32 -12.67
C ARG A 159 -8.21 -7.45 -13.13
N GLU A 160 -8.52 -6.29 -13.71
CA GLU A 160 -7.50 -5.31 -14.12
C GLU A 160 -6.56 -4.94 -12.96
N THR A 161 -7.12 -4.82 -11.75
CA THR A 161 -6.35 -4.54 -10.52
C THR A 161 -5.38 -5.65 -10.17
N LEU A 162 -5.79 -6.93 -10.23
CA LEU A 162 -4.91 -8.07 -9.97
C LEU A 162 -3.86 -8.28 -11.06
N ASP A 163 -4.25 -8.11 -12.32
CA ASP A 163 -3.38 -8.46 -13.46
C ASP A 163 -2.35 -7.37 -13.75
N ILE A 164 -2.68 -6.10 -13.46
CA ILE A 164 -1.88 -4.95 -13.85
C ILE A 164 -1.41 -4.15 -12.62
N TYR A 165 -2.33 -3.58 -11.84
CA TYR A 165 -1.97 -2.59 -10.82
C TYR A 165 -1.27 -3.19 -9.59
N ALA A 166 -1.70 -4.34 -9.09
CA ALA A 166 -1.03 -5.01 -7.96
C ALA A 166 0.41 -5.43 -8.30
N PRO A 167 0.70 -6.06 -9.45
CA PRO A 167 2.08 -6.31 -9.89
C PRO A 167 2.92 -5.04 -10.04
N LEU A 168 2.33 -3.92 -10.48
CA LEU A 168 3.03 -2.64 -10.59
C LEU A 168 3.36 -2.07 -9.21
N ALA A 169 2.40 -2.04 -8.28
CA ALA A 169 2.65 -1.63 -6.90
C ALA A 169 3.77 -2.46 -6.25
N HIS A 170 3.77 -3.79 -6.49
CA HIS A 170 4.85 -4.66 -6.03
C HIS A 170 6.23 -4.30 -6.60
N ARG A 171 6.30 -3.96 -7.90
CA ARG A 171 7.55 -3.53 -8.56
C ARG A 171 8.06 -2.20 -8.01
N LEU A 172 7.16 -1.30 -7.64
CA LEU A 172 7.50 -0.01 -7.02
C LEU A 172 7.89 -0.12 -5.53
N GLY A 173 7.66 -1.26 -4.89
CA GLY A 173 7.91 -1.43 -3.45
C GLY A 173 6.73 -1.08 -2.55
N MET A 174 5.62 -0.61 -3.12
CA MET A 174 4.40 -0.18 -2.43
C MET A 174 3.57 -1.38 -1.96
N ASN A 175 4.06 -2.12 -0.96
CA ASN A 175 3.43 -3.37 -0.52
C ASN A 175 2.09 -3.14 0.16
N ALA A 176 1.92 -2.03 0.89
CA ALA A 176 0.65 -1.71 1.54
C ALA A 176 -0.48 -1.56 0.52
N ILE A 177 -0.26 -0.73 -0.51
CA ILE A 177 -1.21 -0.56 -1.62
C ILE A 177 -1.45 -1.88 -2.35
N LYS A 178 -0.37 -2.63 -2.65
CA LYS A 178 -0.47 -3.91 -3.34
C LYS A 178 -1.43 -4.86 -2.60
N TRP A 179 -1.21 -5.08 -1.30
CA TRP A 179 -1.99 -6.03 -0.54
C TRP A 179 -3.45 -5.61 -0.40
N GLU A 180 -3.69 -4.30 -0.22
CA GLU A 180 -5.05 -3.79 -0.12
C GLU A 180 -5.80 -3.92 -1.47
N LEU A 181 -5.15 -3.58 -2.59
CA LEU A 181 -5.70 -3.81 -3.93
C LEU A 181 -6.00 -5.29 -4.19
N GLU A 182 -5.10 -6.18 -3.78
CA GLU A 182 -5.27 -7.64 -3.90
C GLU A 182 -6.48 -8.15 -3.09
N ASP A 183 -6.60 -7.75 -1.82
CA ASP A 183 -7.69 -8.16 -0.95
C ASP A 183 -9.04 -7.61 -1.43
N LEU A 184 -9.10 -6.34 -1.85
CA LEU A 184 -10.31 -5.72 -2.40
C LEU A 184 -10.75 -6.40 -3.71
N ALA A 185 -9.81 -6.69 -4.60
CA ALA A 185 -10.11 -7.36 -5.86
C ALA A 185 -10.53 -8.81 -5.63
N PHE A 186 -9.91 -9.50 -4.69
CA PHE A 186 -10.27 -10.86 -4.31
C PHE A 186 -11.69 -10.94 -3.75
N HIS A 187 -12.06 -9.99 -2.87
CA HIS A 187 -13.40 -9.91 -2.31
C HIS A 187 -14.48 -9.74 -3.38
N VAL A 188 -14.22 -8.94 -4.43
CA VAL A 188 -15.17 -8.72 -5.53
C VAL A 188 -15.25 -9.90 -6.48
N LEU A 189 -14.12 -10.56 -6.78
CA LEU A 189 -14.07 -11.64 -7.77
C LEU A 189 -14.55 -12.98 -7.23
N GLU A 190 -14.25 -13.28 -5.97
CA GLU A 190 -14.46 -14.59 -5.36
C GLU A 190 -15.04 -14.44 -3.93
N PRO A 191 -16.23 -13.83 -3.77
CA PRO A 191 -16.79 -13.48 -2.46
C PRO A 191 -16.98 -14.71 -1.56
N ASN A 192 -17.46 -15.84 -2.10
CA ASN A 192 -17.66 -17.07 -1.34
C ASN A 192 -16.35 -17.61 -0.75
N LYS A 193 -15.26 -17.58 -1.53
CA LYS A 193 -13.94 -18.03 -1.06
C LYS A 193 -13.34 -17.06 -0.07
N PHE A 194 -13.58 -15.76 -0.26
CA PHE A 194 -13.18 -14.74 0.71
C PHE A 194 -13.85 -14.98 2.07
N GLU A 195 -15.16 -15.22 2.09
CA GLU A 195 -15.91 -15.52 3.32
C GLU A 195 -15.44 -16.82 3.99
N GLU A 196 -15.16 -17.87 3.20
CA GLU A 196 -14.61 -19.13 3.71
C GLU A 196 -13.27 -18.91 4.41
N ILE A 197 -12.33 -18.22 3.75
CA ILE A 197 -11.02 -17.91 4.34
C ILE A 197 -11.20 -17.01 5.56
N ALA A 198 -12.04 -15.98 5.50
CA ALA A 198 -12.31 -15.08 6.62
C ALA A 198 -12.86 -15.83 7.83
N ARG A 199 -13.74 -16.81 7.63
CA ARG A 199 -14.26 -17.67 8.69
C ARG A 199 -13.17 -18.57 9.29
N LEU A 200 -12.39 -19.26 8.45
CA LEU A 200 -11.28 -20.10 8.90
C LEU A 200 -10.22 -19.29 9.69
N VAL A 201 -9.99 -18.05 9.27
CA VAL A 201 -9.14 -17.06 9.94
C VAL A 201 -9.71 -16.68 11.30
N ALA A 202 -11.01 -16.36 11.37
CA ALA A 202 -11.69 -15.97 12.59
C ALA A 202 -11.75 -17.09 13.64
N GLU A 203 -12.03 -18.33 13.22
CA GLU A 203 -12.07 -19.50 14.12
C GLU A 203 -10.70 -19.77 14.78
N ARG A 204 -9.59 -19.38 14.14
CA ARG A 204 -8.22 -19.55 14.64
C ARG A 204 -7.57 -18.30 15.21
N SER A 205 -8.22 -17.14 15.13
CA SER A 205 -7.67 -15.88 15.66
C SER A 205 -7.38 -15.96 17.16
N PRO A 206 -8.27 -16.48 18.04
CA PRO A 206 -8.05 -16.42 19.49
C PRO A 206 -6.78 -17.14 19.96
N SER A 207 -6.50 -18.34 19.44
CA SER A 207 -5.30 -19.10 19.81
C SER A 207 -4.03 -18.48 19.24
N ARG A 208 -4.12 -17.88 18.04
CA ARG A 208 -3.01 -17.18 17.40
C ARG A 208 -2.70 -15.85 18.08
N ASP A 209 -3.71 -15.09 18.46
CA ASP A 209 -3.54 -13.79 19.11
C ASP A 209 -2.93 -13.97 20.50
N ALA A 210 -3.33 -15.02 21.22
CA ALA A 210 -2.68 -15.43 22.48
C ALA A 210 -1.19 -15.79 22.24
N LEU A 211 -0.89 -16.65 21.27
CA LEU A 211 0.49 -17.03 20.95
C LEU A 211 1.33 -15.83 20.44
N THR A 212 0.72 -14.94 19.65
CA THR A 212 1.38 -13.73 19.15
C THR A 212 1.73 -12.81 20.32
N THR A 213 0.81 -12.63 21.27
CA THR A 213 1.02 -11.81 22.47
C THR A 213 2.12 -12.42 23.34
N GLU A 214 2.06 -13.72 23.61
CA GLU A 214 3.11 -14.45 24.36
C GLU A 214 4.49 -14.24 23.73
N VAL A 215 4.60 -14.40 22.41
CA VAL A 215 5.89 -14.26 21.73
C VAL A 215 6.36 -12.80 21.72
N ILE A 216 5.45 -11.82 21.59
CA ILE A 216 5.79 -10.39 21.68
C ILE A 216 6.36 -10.07 23.06
N GLU A 217 5.70 -10.51 24.13
CA GLU A 217 6.16 -10.29 25.51
C GLU A 217 7.54 -10.91 25.77
N LEU A 218 7.76 -12.14 25.29
CA LEU A 218 9.05 -12.82 25.40
C LEU A 218 10.16 -12.07 24.66
N VAL A 219 9.93 -11.65 23.41
CA VAL A 219 10.91 -10.90 22.63
C VAL A 219 11.19 -9.54 23.27
N GLN A 220 10.15 -8.82 23.72
CA GLN A 220 10.33 -7.52 24.38
C GLN A 220 11.16 -7.64 25.67
N SER A 221 10.93 -8.68 26.47
CA SER A 221 11.69 -8.93 27.70
C SER A 221 13.19 -9.16 27.44
N ASP A 222 13.52 -9.91 26.38
CA ASP A 222 14.91 -10.16 25.99
C ASP A 222 15.60 -8.89 25.50
N LEU A 223 14.92 -8.16 24.60
CA LEU A 223 15.48 -6.93 24.05
C LEU A 223 15.68 -5.88 25.14
N ALA A 224 14.78 -5.81 26.13
CA ALA A 224 14.95 -4.95 27.30
C ALA A 224 16.15 -5.35 28.17
N SER A 225 16.39 -6.67 28.34
CA SER A 225 17.54 -7.19 29.09
C SER A 225 18.87 -6.89 28.38
N ASP A 226 18.86 -6.90 27.05
CA ASP A 226 20.01 -6.55 26.20
C ASP A 226 20.15 -5.04 25.94
N GLN A 227 19.28 -4.21 26.54
CA GLN A 227 19.25 -2.75 26.37
C GLN A 227 19.04 -2.28 24.92
N ILE A 228 18.30 -3.06 24.13
CA ILE A 228 17.96 -2.75 22.75
C ILE A 228 16.57 -2.08 22.71
N ASP A 229 16.52 -0.84 22.25
CA ASP A 229 15.25 -0.12 22.04
C ASP A 229 14.58 -0.61 20.75
N ALA A 230 13.45 -1.31 20.89
CA ALA A 230 12.76 -1.93 19.77
C ALA A 230 11.23 -1.94 19.96
N THR A 231 10.51 -1.70 18.87
CA THR A 231 9.06 -1.87 18.81
C THR A 231 8.71 -3.20 18.15
N VAL A 232 8.13 -4.12 18.93
CA VAL A 232 7.71 -5.45 18.47
C VAL A 232 6.21 -5.45 18.22
N THR A 233 5.77 -5.83 17.02
CA THR A 233 4.36 -5.90 16.63
C THR A 233 4.02 -7.21 15.93
N GLY A 234 2.77 -7.64 16.09
CA GLY A 234 2.21 -8.78 15.35
C GLY A 234 1.89 -8.39 13.91
N ARG A 235 2.31 -9.20 12.94
CA ARG A 235 1.97 -9.02 11.53
C ARG A 235 0.78 -9.89 11.15
N GLN A 236 -0.32 -9.25 10.75
CA GLN A 236 -1.45 -9.95 10.14
C GLN A 236 -1.12 -10.32 8.69
N LYS A 237 -1.62 -11.48 8.25
CA LYS A 237 -1.50 -11.93 6.85
C LYS A 237 -2.73 -11.50 6.08
N HIS A 238 -2.52 -10.96 4.88
CA HIS A 238 -3.58 -10.60 3.94
C HIS A 238 -4.29 -11.83 3.37
N PHE A 239 -5.60 -11.73 3.15
CA PHE A 239 -6.46 -12.86 2.76
C PHE A 239 -6.09 -13.41 1.38
N TYR A 240 -5.80 -12.54 0.42
CA TYR A 240 -5.38 -12.95 -0.91
C TYR A 240 -4.04 -13.70 -0.89
N SER A 241 -3.11 -13.30 -0.02
CA SER A 241 -1.84 -14.03 0.16
C SER A 241 -2.04 -15.43 0.74
N VAL A 242 -3.06 -15.64 1.58
CA VAL A 242 -3.45 -16.97 2.08
C VAL A 242 -4.06 -17.78 0.93
N TYR A 243 -5.02 -17.20 0.21
CA TYR A 243 -5.66 -17.81 -0.96
C TYR A 243 -4.65 -18.27 -2.02
N GLN A 244 -3.72 -17.39 -2.43
CA GLN A 244 -2.71 -17.70 -3.43
C GLN A 244 -1.81 -18.86 -2.97
N LYS A 245 -1.46 -18.93 -1.68
CA LYS A 245 -0.67 -20.04 -1.14
C LYS A 245 -1.46 -21.36 -1.08
N MET A 246 -2.76 -21.32 -0.83
CA MET A 246 -3.62 -22.51 -0.85
C MET A 246 -3.77 -23.04 -2.27
N VAL A 247 -4.18 -22.18 -3.22
CA VAL A 247 -4.52 -22.59 -4.58
C VAL A 247 -3.30 -22.87 -5.45
N VAL A 248 -2.29 -21.99 -5.43
CA VAL A 248 -1.13 -22.10 -6.34
C VAL A 248 -0.10 -23.10 -5.83
N ARG A 249 0.03 -23.27 -4.50
CA ARG A 249 1.05 -24.16 -3.92
C ARG A 249 0.48 -25.45 -3.34
N GLY A 250 -0.83 -25.67 -3.42
CA GLY A 250 -1.50 -26.87 -2.91
C GLY A 250 -1.21 -27.13 -1.43
N ARG A 251 -1.00 -26.07 -0.64
CA ARG A 251 -0.68 -26.19 0.79
C ARG A 251 -1.95 -26.14 1.62
N ASP A 252 -2.02 -27.00 2.62
CA ASP A 252 -3.12 -26.98 3.59
C ASP A 252 -3.19 -25.64 4.33
N PHE A 253 -4.41 -25.18 4.61
CA PHE A 253 -4.66 -23.97 5.36
C PHE A 253 -3.92 -23.97 6.70
N ASN A 254 -3.85 -25.14 7.35
CA ASN A 254 -3.14 -25.35 8.62
C ASN A 254 -1.68 -24.93 8.54
N ASP A 255 -0.96 -25.37 7.51
CA ASP A 255 0.48 -25.11 7.35
C ASP A 255 0.78 -23.66 6.97
N ILE A 256 -0.19 -22.95 6.39
CA ILE A 256 -0.04 -21.55 5.98
C ILE A 256 -0.40 -20.61 7.14
N TYR A 257 -1.48 -20.90 7.84
CA TYR A 257 -2.08 -20.04 8.85
C TYR A 257 -1.40 -20.18 10.23
N ASP A 258 -0.79 -21.34 10.53
CA ASP A 258 -0.09 -21.58 11.80
C ASP A 258 1.25 -20.81 11.95
N LEU A 259 1.75 -20.18 10.88
CA LEU A 259 2.96 -19.35 10.94
C LEU A 259 2.62 -17.97 11.51
N VAL A 260 2.99 -17.74 12.77
CA VAL A 260 2.91 -16.42 13.43
C VAL A 260 3.93 -15.48 12.78
N GLY A 261 3.47 -14.32 12.34
CA GLY A 261 4.33 -13.26 11.79
C GLY A 261 4.61 -12.21 12.84
N ILE A 262 5.88 -11.92 13.12
CA ILE A 262 6.31 -10.86 14.03
C ILE A 262 7.18 -9.87 13.28
N ARG A 263 7.02 -8.60 13.60
CA ARG A 263 7.82 -7.51 13.08
C ARG A 263 8.52 -6.83 14.25
N VAL A 264 9.82 -6.64 14.14
CA VAL A 264 10.64 -5.87 15.08
C VAL A 264 11.17 -4.66 14.34
N LEU A 265 10.87 -3.48 14.88
CA LEU A 265 11.34 -2.19 14.39
C LEU A 265 12.39 -1.65 15.36
N VAL A 266 13.53 -1.22 14.82
CA VAL A 266 14.65 -0.65 15.58
C VAL A 266 15.11 0.66 14.97
N ASN A 267 16.00 1.38 15.64
CA ASN A 267 16.50 2.66 15.17
C ASN A 267 17.58 2.51 14.09
N ASP A 268 18.48 1.54 14.23
CA ASP A 268 19.62 1.38 13.32
C ASP A 268 19.88 -0.06 12.85
N VAL A 269 20.78 -0.18 11.88
CA VAL A 269 21.12 -1.46 11.24
C VAL A 269 21.89 -2.38 12.20
N ARG A 270 22.69 -1.83 13.12
CA ARG A 270 23.42 -2.64 14.10
C ARG A 270 22.43 -3.33 15.02
N ASP A 271 21.42 -2.61 15.48
CA ASP A 271 20.35 -3.16 16.31
C ASP A 271 19.57 -4.25 15.57
N CYS A 272 19.42 -4.16 14.24
CA CYS A 272 18.77 -5.24 13.46
C CYS A 272 19.49 -6.59 13.64
N TYR A 273 20.83 -6.58 13.59
CA TYR A 273 21.62 -7.80 13.78
C TYR A 273 21.71 -8.22 15.26
N ALA A 274 21.67 -7.26 16.20
CA ALA A 274 21.60 -7.56 17.63
C ALA A 274 20.28 -8.30 17.98
N VAL A 275 19.14 -7.79 17.48
CA VAL A 275 17.84 -8.45 17.60
C VAL A 275 17.85 -9.85 16.97
N LEU A 276 18.48 -10.01 15.79
CA LEU A 276 18.62 -11.33 15.16
C LEU A 276 19.37 -12.32 16.08
N GLY A 277 20.46 -11.85 16.71
CA GLY A 277 21.24 -12.62 17.67
C GLY A 277 20.42 -13.04 18.89
N ALA A 278 19.70 -12.11 19.50
CA ALA A 278 18.82 -12.37 20.65
C ALA A 278 17.75 -13.43 20.30
N ILE A 279 17.11 -13.30 19.14
CA ILE A 279 16.11 -14.26 18.66
C ILE A 279 16.72 -15.66 18.45
N HIS A 280 17.88 -15.76 17.81
CA HIS A 280 18.54 -17.04 17.56
C HIS A 280 19.12 -17.68 18.82
N ALA A 281 19.42 -16.89 19.85
CA ALA A 281 19.80 -17.39 21.18
C ALA A 281 18.61 -18.03 21.91
N ARG A 282 17.41 -17.47 21.75
CA ARG A 282 16.18 -18.03 22.34
C ARG A 282 15.63 -19.22 21.57
N TRP A 283 15.52 -19.12 20.25
CA TRP A 283 14.86 -20.11 19.41
C TRP A 283 15.76 -20.60 18.29
N SER A 284 15.71 -21.90 18.05
CA SER A 284 16.49 -22.52 16.98
C SER A 284 15.99 -22.04 15.62
N PRO A 285 16.87 -21.45 14.78
CA PRO A 285 16.51 -21.05 13.43
C PRO A 285 16.32 -22.26 12.52
N VAL A 286 15.34 -22.17 11.62
CA VAL A 286 15.09 -23.21 10.62
C VAL A 286 16.11 -23.07 9.48
N PRO A 287 16.91 -24.11 9.17
CA PRO A 287 17.90 -24.04 8.10
C PRO A 287 17.30 -23.63 6.75
N GLY A 288 18.00 -22.74 6.03
CA GLY A 288 17.56 -22.24 4.73
C GLY A 288 16.38 -21.27 4.75
N ARG A 289 15.91 -20.86 5.95
CA ARG A 289 14.82 -19.87 6.13
C ARG A 289 15.29 -18.52 6.63
N PHE A 290 16.60 -18.30 6.69
CA PHE A 290 17.20 -16.99 6.93
C PHE A 290 17.46 -16.26 5.60
N LYS A 291 17.09 -14.99 5.52
CA LYS A 291 17.37 -14.11 4.37
C LYS A 291 17.74 -12.73 4.85
N ASP A 292 18.92 -12.27 4.45
CA ASP A 292 19.42 -10.93 4.73
C ASP A 292 19.13 -10.02 3.54
N TYR A 293 17.98 -9.32 3.57
CA TYR A 293 17.69 -8.30 2.56
C TYR A 293 18.26 -6.92 2.92
N ILE A 294 18.94 -6.76 4.06
CA ILE A 294 19.66 -5.52 4.35
C ILE A 294 20.93 -5.48 3.52
N ALA A 295 21.72 -6.56 3.55
CA ALA A 295 22.94 -6.72 2.77
C ALA A 295 22.67 -6.97 1.27
N MET A 296 21.58 -7.68 0.95
CA MET A 296 21.14 -7.91 -0.43
C MET A 296 19.70 -7.42 -0.64
N PRO A 297 19.50 -6.10 -0.82
CA PRO A 297 18.17 -5.53 -1.07
C PRO A 297 17.51 -6.16 -2.30
N LYS A 298 16.18 -6.25 -2.28
CA LYS A 298 15.44 -6.64 -3.48
C LYS A 298 15.48 -5.53 -4.53
N PHE A 299 15.10 -5.86 -5.76
CA PHE A 299 15.00 -4.91 -6.88
C PHE A 299 14.12 -3.68 -6.59
N ASN A 300 13.16 -3.79 -5.67
CA ASN A 300 12.30 -2.69 -5.22
C ASN A 300 12.85 -1.96 -3.98
N LEU A 301 14.16 -2.03 -3.74
CA LEU A 301 14.86 -1.42 -2.60
C LEU A 301 14.37 -1.91 -1.21
N TYR A 302 13.58 -2.98 -1.17
CA TYR A 302 13.11 -3.58 0.08
C TYR A 302 14.28 -4.10 0.92
N GLN A 303 14.33 -3.67 2.18
CA GLN A 303 15.34 -4.05 3.16
C GLN A 303 14.68 -4.58 4.45
N SER A 304 15.11 -5.76 4.89
CA SER A 304 14.73 -6.39 6.16
C SER A 304 15.49 -7.71 6.35
N LEU A 305 15.75 -8.10 7.59
CA LEU A 305 16.18 -9.46 7.92
C LEU A 305 14.94 -10.34 8.10
N HIS A 306 14.88 -11.46 7.38
CA HIS A 306 13.82 -12.46 7.57
C HIS A 306 14.44 -13.70 8.17
N THR A 307 13.84 -14.20 9.24
CA THR A 307 14.21 -15.48 9.83
C THR A 307 12.96 -16.26 10.19
N THR A 308 13.01 -17.58 10.04
CA THR A 308 11.99 -18.47 10.62
C THR A 308 12.64 -19.25 11.75
N VAL A 309 12.03 -19.22 12.92
CA VAL A 309 12.49 -19.93 14.12
C VAL A 309 11.42 -20.89 14.64
N ILE A 310 11.83 -21.90 15.39
CA ILE A 310 10.89 -22.80 16.09
C ILE A 310 10.61 -22.20 17.46
N GLY A 311 9.43 -21.61 17.60
CA GLY A 311 8.98 -20.91 18.79
C GLY A 311 8.40 -21.82 19.88
N PRO A 312 7.68 -21.22 20.85
CA PRO A 312 6.97 -21.95 21.89
C PRO A 312 6.00 -22.97 21.26
N ASN A 313 5.85 -24.13 21.91
CA ASN A 313 4.95 -25.20 21.47
C ASN A 313 5.31 -25.83 20.10
N GLY A 314 6.56 -25.67 19.63
CA GLY A 314 7.05 -26.29 18.39
C GLY A 314 6.48 -25.66 17.11
N LYS A 315 5.82 -24.50 17.22
CA LYS A 315 5.26 -23.77 16.08
C LYS A 315 6.33 -22.90 15.41
N ALA A 316 6.28 -22.82 14.09
CA ALA A 316 7.19 -21.98 13.33
C ALA A 316 6.76 -20.51 13.39
N ILE A 317 7.71 -19.61 13.67
CA ILE A 317 7.50 -18.17 13.78
C ILE A 317 8.35 -17.48 12.72
N GLU A 318 7.72 -16.67 11.87
CA GLU A 318 8.41 -15.80 10.92
C GLU A 318 8.64 -14.44 11.55
N ILE A 319 9.90 -14.04 11.66
CA ILE A 319 10.28 -12.75 12.25
C ILE A 319 10.94 -11.89 11.17
N GLN A 320 10.47 -10.65 11.09
CA GLN A 320 11.00 -9.60 10.22
C GLN A 320 11.61 -8.51 11.07
N ILE A 321 12.89 -8.24 10.87
CA ILE A 321 13.61 -7.20 11.59
C ILE A 321 14.01 -6.13 10.58
N ARG A 322 13.78 -4.86 10.91
CA ARG A 322 14.16 -3.72 10.06
C ARG A 322 14.15 -2.43 10.86
N THR A 323 14.79 -1.39 10.34
CA THR A 323 14.71 -0.06 10.94
C THR A 323 13.36 0.61 10.67
N PHE A 324 13.02 1.67 11.40
CA PHE A 324 11.87 2.52 11.07
C PHE A 324 11.96 3.11 9.66
N GLU A 325 13.14 3.54 9.22
CA GLU A 325 13.38 4.04 7.85
C GLU A 325 13.15 2.94 6.79
N MET A 326 13.69 1.74 7.03
CA MET A 326 13.47 0.58 6.16
C MET A 326 12.01 0.14 6.16
N HIS A 327 11.29 0.35 7.27
CA HIS A 327 9.87 0.10 7.33
C HIS A 327 9.09 1.06 6.46
N ALA A 328 9.36 2.37 6.56
CA ALA A 328 8.74 3.39 5.73
C ALA A 328 8.94 3.08 4.23
N ARG A 329 10.20 2.85 3.80
CA ARG A 329 10.54 2.48 2.40
C ARG A 329 9.92 1.19 1.87
N ALA A 330 9.51 0.31 2.78
CA ALA A 330 8.99 -1.01 2.42
C ALA A 330 7.47 -1.08 2.38
N GLU A 331 6.80 -0.13 3.04
CA GLU A 331 5.33 0.01 2.98
C GLU A 331 4.92 1.08 1.96
N PHE A 332 5.72 2.15 1.83
CA PHE A 332 5.49 3.36 1.05
C PHE A 332 6.56 3.53 -0.02
#